data_AF-A0A6J1WUM9-F1
#
_entry.id   AF-A0A6J1WUM9-F1
#
_cell.length_a   1.000
_cell.length_b   1.000
_cell.length_c   1.000
_cell.angle_alpha   90.00
_cell.angle_beta   90.00
_cell.angle_gamma   90.00
#
_symmetry.space_group_name_H-M   'P 1'
#
loop_
_entity.id
_entity.type
_entity.pdbx_description
1 polymer ?
#
loop_
_entity_poly.entity_id
_entity_poly.type
_entity_poly.pdbx_seq_one_letter_code
_entity_poly.pdbx_strand_id
1 'polypeptide(L)'
;CRALCGRIESYITSLPPPFKLQRPLLARAASTEARTPARAPSFSVCWCVTTPFPEVVNATTGKLESGQPSLLCKQSMFARWLYVATKLPLLPQEDGVSVEPLPEQLDSLLYNEAKQMCPSYQ
;
A
#
# COMPACT_ATOMS: atom_id res chain seq x y z
N CYS A 1 21.95 -7.68 1.20
CA CYS A 1 21.69 -6.24 1.06
C CYS A 1 21.26 -5.67 2.41
N ARG A 2 22.05 -4.75 2.99
CA ARG A 2 21.80 -4.21 4.34
C ARG A 2 20.52 -3.37 4.41
N ALA A 3 20.21 -2.57 3.39
CA ALA A 3 19.12 -1.60 3.46
C ALA A 3 17.72 -2.23 3.35
N LEU A 4 17.56 -3.31 2.58
CA LEU A 4 16.23 -3.90 2.31
C LEU A 4 15.77 -4.87 3.41
N CYS A 5 16.62 -5.81 3.81
CA CYS A 5 16.26 -6.83 4.80
C CYS A 5 17.38 -7.09 5.83
N GLY A 6 18.65 -6.93 5.45
CA GLY A 6 19.78 -7.38 6.28
C GLY A 6 19.95 -6.61 7.59
N ARG A 7 19.50 -5.35 7.69
CA ARG A 7 19.60 -4.57 8.94
C ARG A 7 18.72 -5.10 10.06
N ILE A 8 17.58 -5.70 9.72
CA ILE A 8 16.59 -6.17 10.70
C ILE A 8 16.61 -7.69 10.88
N GLU A 9 17.37 -8.39 10.04
CA GLU A 9 17.38 -9.86 9.93
C GLU A 9 17.70 -10.59 11.24
N SER A 10 18.61 -10.05 12.06
CA SER A 10 18.96 -10.62 13.36
C SER A 10 18.00 -10.26 14.50
N TYR A 11 17.10 -9.30 14.28
CA TYR A 11 16.21 -8.75 15.32
C TYR A 11 14.75 -9.12 15.10
N ILE A 12 14.36 -9.42 13.86
CA ILE A 12 13.00 -9.78 13.52
C ILE A 12 12.74 -11.25 13.88
N THR A 13 11.85 -11.45 14.83
CA THR A 13 11.43 -12.77 15.31
C THR A 13 9.91 -12.79 15.49
N SER A 14 9.32 -13.99 15.59
CA SER A 14 7.91 -14.16 15.97
C SER A 14 6.88 -13.43 15.10
N LEU A 15 7.09 -13.40 13.77
CA LEU A 15 6.08 -12.86 12.86
C LEU A 15 4.83 -13.77 12.85
N PRO A 16 3.62 -13.21 12.96
CA PRO A 16 2.40 -13.99 12.84
C PRO A 16 2.29 -14.59 11.42
N PRO A 17 1.80 -15.82 11.24
CA PRO A 17 1.46 -16.32 9.92
C PRO A 17 0.48 -15.38 9.20
N PRO A 18 0.60 -15.17 7.87
CA PRO A 18 1.57 -15.72 6.92
C PRO A 18 2.82 -14.83 6.72
N PHE A 19 3.07 -13.87 7.61
CA PHE A 19 4.11 -12.86 7.42
C PHE A 19 5.51 -13.45 7.61
N LYS A 20 6.42 -13.07 6.72
CA LYS A 20 7.82 -13.51 6.74
C LYS A 20 8.76 -12.40 6.29
N LEU A 21 10.01 -12.45 6.74
CA LEU A 21 11.06 -11.58 6.22
C LEU A 21 11.38 -11.97 4.77
N GLN A 22 10.86 -11.20 3.82
CA GLN A 22 11.10 -11.43 2.40
C GLN A 22 12.50 -10.97 1.98
N ARG A 23 13.23 -11.84 1.27
CA ARG A 23 14.54 -11.55 0.66
C ARG A 23 14.39 -11.51 -0.87
N PRO A 24 14.01 -10.36 -1.46
CA PRO A 24 13.81 -10.27 -2.89
C PRO A 24 15.13 -10.47 -3.65
N LEU A 25 15.03 -10.98 -4.88
CA LEU A 25 16.15 -11.03 -5.81
C LEU A 25 16.59 -9.61 -6.14
N LEU A 26 17.90 -9.35 -6.03
CA LEU A 26 18.48 -8.06 -6.34
C LEU A 26 19.38 -8.21 -7.55
N ALA A 27 19.03 -7.49 -8.61
CA ALA A 27 19.79 -7.42 -9.83
C ALA A 27 20.08 -5.96 -10.17
N ARG A 28 21.16 -5.74 -10.92
CA ARG A 28 21.44 -4.46 -11.55
C ARG A 28 20.80 -4.46 -12.93
N ALA A 29 20.30 -3.31 -13.36
CA ALA A 29 19.99 -3.11 -14.76
C ALA A 29 21.27 -3.25 -15.60
N ALA A 30 21.13 -3.76 -16.84
CA ALA A 30 22.25 -3.92 -17.76
C ALA A 30 22.87 -2.57 -18.15
N SER A 31 22.05 -1.53 -18.26
CA SER A 31 22.45 -0.16 -18.50
C SER A 31 22.35 0.66 -17.20
N THR A 32 23.37 1.45 -16.93
CA THR A 32 23.36 2.42 -15.82
C THR A 32 22.86 3.78 -16.31
N GLU A 33 21.93 4.38 -15.60
CA GLU A 33 21.54 5.78 -15.84
C GLU A 33 22.66 6.72 -15.37
N ALA A 34 22.98 7.71 -16.20
CA ALA A 34 23.91 8.76 -15.83
C ALA A 34 23.23 9.76 -14.88
N ARG A 35 23.95 10.17 -13.84
CA ARG A 35 23.46 11.22 -12.92
C ARG A 35 23.46 12.57 -13.64
N THR A 36 22.29 13.16 -13.82
CA THR A 36 22.12 14.55 -14.22
C THR A 36 21.94 15.45 -12.99
N PRO A 37 22.84 16.41 -12.74
CA PRO A 37 22.67 17.37 -11.65
C PRO A 37 21.60 18.40 -12.04
N ALA A 38 20.35 18.12 -11.66
CA ALA A 38 19.22 19.02 -11.88
C ALA A 38 18.35 19.12 -10.63
N ARG A 39 17.56 20.20 -10.52
CA ARG A 39 16.56 20.33 -9.46
C ARG A 39 15.48 19.26 -9.66
N ALA A 40 15.12 18.57 -8.58
CA ALA A 40 14.04 17.60 -8.62
C ALA A 40 12.71 18.26 -9.04
N PRO A 41 11.90 17.62 -9.90
CA PRO A 41 10.58 18.10 -10.24
C PRO A 41 9.66 18.24 -9.01
N SER A 42 8.74 19.19 -9.04
CA SER A 42 7.73 19.39 -7.98
C SER A 42 6.44 18.60 -8.21
N PHE A 43 6.50 17.54 -9.01
CA PHE A 43 5.37 16.68 -9.31
C PHE A 43 5.78 15.20 -9.27
N SER A 44 4.80 14.34 -9.07
CA SER A 44 4.90 12.90 -9.15
C SER A 44 3.93 12.40 -10.22
N VAL A 45 4.37 11.46 -11.06
CA VAL A 45 3.52 10.81 -12.05
C VAL A 45 3.25 9.38 -11.58
N CYS A 46 1.97 9.03 -11.48
CA CYS A 46 1.52 7.73 -11.02
C CYS A 46 0.61 7.11 -12.07
N TRP A 47 0.78 5.82 -12.36
CA TRP A 47 -0.05 5.10 -13.32
C TRP A 47 -0.36 3.70 -12.82
N CYS A 48 -1.58 3.24 -13.09
CA CYS A 48 -2.01 1.87 -12.84
C CYS A 48 -2.52 1.26 -14.15
N VAL A 49 -2.28 -0.04 -14.35
CA VAL A 49 -2.74 -0.75 -15.56
C VAL A 49 -4.25 -0.69 -15.77
N THR A 50 -5.03 -0.52 -14.69
CA THR A 50 -6.48 -0.39 -14.75
C THR A 50 -6.96 1.02 -15.09
N THR A 51 -6.04 1.97 -15.29
CA THR A 51 -6.34 3.38 -15.60
C THR A 51 -5.86 3.74 -17.01
N PRO A 52 -6.68 4.46 -17.79
CA PRO A 52 -6.33 4.81 -19.17
C PRO A 52 -5.21 5.86 -19.25
N PHE A 53 -5.09 6.74 -18.25
CA PHE A 53 -4.13 7.84 -18.25
C PHE A 53 -3.40 7.94 -16.89
N PRO A 54 -2.14 8.40 -16.88
CA PRO A 54 -1.41 8.66 -15.63
C PRO A 54 -1.99 9.86 -14.88
N GLU A 55 -1.92 9.81 -13.56
CA GLU A 55 -2.16 10.96 -12.69
C GLU A 55 -0.87 11.76 -12.49
N VAL A 56 -0.97 13.09 -12.57
CA VAL A 56 0.10 14.01 -12.20
C VAL A 56 -0.28 14.70 -10.90
N VAL A 57 0.49 14.44 -9.85
CA VAL A 57 0.26 14.91 -8.49
C VAL A 57 1.31 15.95 -8.12
N ASN A 58 0.90 17.11 -7.63
CA ASN A 58 1.82 18.10 -7.08
C ASN A 58 2.44 17.54 -5.79
N ALA A 59 3.77 17.43 -5.76
CA ALA A 59 4.50 16.80 -4.68
C ALA A 59 4.43 17.57 -3.34
N THR A 60 4.09 18.86 -3.40
CA THR A 60 3.94 19.72 -2.21
C THR A 60 2.53 19.62 -1.63
N THR A 61 1.49 19.59 -2.47
CA THR A 61 0.09 19.60 -2.00
C THR A 61 -0.53 18.21 -1.89
N GLY A 62 0.04 17.21 -2.56
CA GLY A 62 -0.50 15.86 -2.62
C GLY A 62 -1.78 15.73 -3.46
N LYS A 63 -2.10 16.72 -4.30
CA LYS A 63 -3.31 16.78 -5.13
C LYS A 63 -2.97 16.95 -6.60
N LEU A 64 -3.94 16.67 -7.47
CA LEU A 64 -3.84 16.99 -8.89
C LEU A 64 -3.85 18.52 -9.08
N GLU A 65 -3.40 18.98 -10.25
CA GLU A 65 -3.44 20.40 -10.62
C GLU A 65 -4.86 20.97 -10.61
N SER A 66 -5.87 20.14 -10.91
CA SER A 66 -7.29 20.47 -10.80
C SER A 66 -7.80 20.60 -9.35
N GLY A 67 -6.94 20.39 -8.34
CA GLY A 67 -7.29 20.38 -6.93
C GLY A 67 -7.96 19.08 -6.44
N GLN A 68 -8.19 18.13 -7.33
CA GLN A 68 -8.79 16.84 -7.00
C GLN A 68 -7.83 15.94 -6.21
N PRO A 69 -8.33 15.07 -5.31
CA PRO A 69 -7.50 14.09 -4.63
C PRO A 69 -6.98 13.03 -5.61
N SER A 70 -5.75 12.56 -5.40
CA SER A 70 -5.22 11.42 -6.16
C SER A 70 -5.96 10.13 -5.83
N LEU A 71 -6.09 9.24 -6.82
CA LEU A 71 -6.59 7.88 -6.61
C LEU A 71 -5.75 7.06 -5.63
N LEU A 72 -4.50 7.45 -5.36
CA LEU A 72 -3.62 6.84 -4.37
C LEU A 72 -3.76 7.40 -2.96
N CYS A 73 -4.56 8.46 -2.77
CA CYS A 73 -4.73 9.04 -1.44
C CYS A 73 -5.51 8.08 -0.52
N LYS A 74 -5.35 8.27 0.80
CA LYS A 74 -5.98 7.41 1.83
C LYS A 74 -7.49 7.26 1.62
N GLN A 75 -8.17 8.36 1.32
CA GLN A 75 -9.63 8.38 1.13
C GLN A 75 -10.05 7.55 -0.09
N SER A 76 -9.39 7.74 -1.23
CA SER A 76 -9.70 7.01 -2.46
C SER A 76 -9.41 5.51 -2.34
N MET A 77 -8.30 5.14 -1.68
CA MET A 77 -7.98 3.73 -1.41
C MET A 77 -8.96 3.09 -0.43
N PHE A 78 -9.38 3.83 0.61
CA PHE A 78 -10.37 3.33 1.56
C PHE A 78 -11.75 3.12 0.93
N ALA A 79 -12.20 4.05 0.07
CA ALA A 79 -13.45 3.90 -0.67
C ALA A 79 -13.43 2.64 -1.57
N ARG A 80 -12.30 2.35 -2.21
CA ARG A 80 -12.11 1.11 -2.98
C ARG A 80 -12.14 -0.14 -2.09
N TRP A 81 -11.48 -0.08 -0.93
CA TRP A 81 -11.51 -1.18 0.03
C TRP A 81 -12.95 -1.46 0.52
N LEU A 82 -13.74 -0.44 0.87
CA LEU A 82 -15.15 -0.58 1.24
C LEU A 82 -15.97 -1.22 0.11
N TYR A 83 -15.75 -0.78 -1.13
CA TYR A 83 -16.41 -1.37 -2.29
C TYR A 83 -16.09 -2.86 -2.44
N VAL A 84 -14.83 -3.26 -2.24
CA VAL A 84 -14.45 -4.68 -2.33
C VAL A 84 -15.02 -5.48 -1.15
N ALA A 85 -14.94 -4.96 0.07
CA ALA A 85 -15.40 -5.60 1.29
C ALA A 85 -16.92 -5.84 1.30
N THR A 86 -17.71 -4.99 0.65
CA THR A 86 -19.17 -5.16 0.51
C THR A 86 -19.56 -6.13 -0.61
N LYS A 87 -18.65 -6.43 -1.55
CA LYS A 87 -18.95 -7.23 -2.75
C LYS A 87 -18.38 -8.63 -2.71
N LEU A 88 -17.33 -8.87 -1.94
CA LEU A 88 -16.65 -10.15 -1.87
C LEU A 88 -16.72 -10.75 -0.47
N PRO A 89 -16.95 -12.06 -0.34
CA PRO A 89 -16.80 -12.74 0.95
C PRO A 89 -15.33 -12.74 1.39
N LEU A 90 -15.12 -12.87 2.70
CA LEU A 90 -13.78 -13.04 3.25
C LEU A 90 -13.15 -14.33 2.75
N LEU A 91 -11.85 -14.28 2.44
CA LEU A 91 -11.10 -15.47 2.03
C LEU A 91 -10.94 -16.44 3.22
N PRO A 92 -10.96 -17.76 2.98
CA PRO A 92 -10.64 -18.75 4.00
C PRO A 92 -9.27 -18.45 4.62
N GLN A 93 -9.21 -18.39 5.95
CA GLN A 93 -7.96 -18.21 6.68
C GLN A 93 -7.35 -19.56 7.02
N GLU A 94 -6.03 -19.62 7.10
CA GLU A 94 -5.33 -20.78 7.67
C GLU A 94 -5.64 -20.91 9.17
N ASP A 95 -5.60 -22.15 9.69
CA ASP A 95 -6.01 -22.50 11.05
C ASP A 95 -5.34 -21.63 12.12
N GLY A 96 -6.15 -20.96 12.97
CA GLY A 96 -5.69 -20.28 14.18
C GLY A 96 -5.85 -18.75 14.21
N VAL A 97 -6.26 -18.10 13.12
CA VAL A 97 -6.57 -16.66 13.12
C VAL A 97 -8.09 -16.47 13.10
N SER A 98 -8.67 -16.15 14.26
CA SER A 98 -10.07 -15.73 14.36
C SER A 98 -10.25 -14.35 13.71
N VAL A 99 -10.81 -14.31 12.50
CA VAL A 99 -11.21 -13.06 11.86
C VAL A 99 -12.57 -12.66 12.42
N GLU A 100 -12.62 -11.49 13.04
CA GLU A 100 -13.92 -10.91 13.39
C GLU A 100 -14.71 -10.66 12.10
N PRO A 101 -15.99 -11.06 12.05
CA PRO A 101 -16.82 -10.83 10.88
C PRO A 101 -16.86 -9.33 10.55
N LEU A 102 -16.94 -9.02 9.25
CA LEU A 102 -17.15 -7.65 8.81
C LEU A 102 -18.41 -7.08 9.47
N PRO A 103 -18.37 -5.84 10.01
CA PRO A 103 -19.56 -5.18 10.53
C PRO A 103 -20.70 -5.17 9.50
N GLU A 104 -21.93 -5.36 9.95
CA GLU A 104 -23.11 -5.29 9.08
C GLU A 104 -23.25 -3.92 8.40
N GLN A 105 -22.74 -2.86 9.02
CA GLN A 105 -22.77 -1.47 8.55
C GLN A 105 -21.37 -0.96 8.20
N LEU A 106 -20.81 -1.42 7.08
CA LEU A 106 -19.51 -0.98 6.60
C LEU A 106 -19.49 0.51 6.20
N ASP A 107 -20.62 1.09 5.81
CA ASP A 107 -20.70 2.48 5.34
C ASP A 107 -20.44 3.51 6.46
N SER A 108 -20.65 3.14 7.72
CA SER A 108 -20.34 3.98 8.88
C SER A 108 -18.92 3.79 9.42
N LEU A 109 -18.16 2.83 8.88
CA LEU A 109 -16.86 2.46 9.42
C LEU A 109 -15.81 3.54 9.15
N LEU A 110 -15.10 3.97 10.20
CA LEU A 110 -14.04 4.94 10.04
C LEU A 110 -12.74 4.27 9.55
N TYR A 111 -11.95 5.01 8.77
CA TYR A 111 -10.67 4.52 8.24
C TYR A 111 -9.73 3.95 9.31
N ASN A 112 -9.71 4.54 10.51
CA ASN A 112 -8.84 4.08 11.58
C ASN A 112 -9.35 2.77 12.20
N GLU A 113 -10.65 2.63 12.38
CA GLU A 113 -11.28 1.40 12.87
C GLU A 113 -11.05 0.25 11.89
N ALA A 114 -11.25 0.51 10.59
CA ALA A 114 -11.01 -0.46 9.53
C ALA A 114 -9.59 -1.03 9.53
N LYS A 115 -8.57 -0.23 9.86
CA LYS A 115 -7.19 -0.74 10.00
C LYS A 115 -7.04 -1.68 11.19
N GLN A 116 -7.68 -1.37 12.32
CA GLN A 116 -7.58 -2.17 13.55
C GLN A 116 -8.27 -3.53 13.42
N MET A 117 -9.15 -3.71 12.43
CA MET A 117 -9.78 -5.00 12.14
C MET A 117 -8.80 -6.11 11.73
N CYS A 118 -7.54 -5.77 11.40
CA CYS A 118 -6.51 -6.74 11.10
C CYS A 118 -5.40 -6.69 12.16
N PRO A 119 -5.60 -7.31 13.34
CA PRO A 119 -4.65 -7.22 14.45
C PRO A 119 -3.31 -7.91 14.15
N SER A 120 -3.29 -8.90 13.25
CA SER A 120 -2.07 -9.57 12.83
C SER A 120 -1.12 -8.70 11.99
N TYR A 121 -1.61 -7.55 11.50
CA TYR A 121 -0.83 -6.61 10.67
C TYR A 121 -0.43 -5.32 11.42
N GLN A 122 -0.95 -5.07 12.62
CA GLN A 122 -0.60 -3.88 13.41
C GLN A 122 0.83 -3.97 13.98
#